data_AF-A0A1L9VPG3-F1
#
_entry.id   AF-A0A1L9VPG3-F1
#
_cell.length_a   1.000
_cell.length_b   1.000
_cell.length_c   1.000
_cell.angle_alpha   90.00
_cell.angle_beta   90.00
_cell.angle_gamma   90.00
#
_symmetry.space_group_name_H-M   'P 1'
#
loop_
_entity.id
_entity.type
_entity.pdbx_description
1 polymer ?
#
loop_
_entity_poly.entity_id
_entity_poly.type
_entity_poly.pdbx_seq_one_letter_code
_entity_poly.pdbx_strand_id
1 'polypeptide(L)'
;MNLLNLPAEILEDIAKEVRRTNSLAPLALTCSALHALVIPILYSRFEIVWPQYSMDYSKTEKALQYGLRTLVMGKNFFQSDTTCSYQQSTLQKPAPTTTDNYNNNPKEKVRRGNNYAKYTRKFLLEFHWPRYYRDSGENNGTLIALAVARMIHLETFSLTVLDIDEPFYLEEMTGLIEQSRNQLRELRIGIASQANNEGWTRPSDTIPLNSSTDWPKPGGVLEILTGLFKNAASAVAGSTVENQTSHDDTSSREEVPMHHVQPADTGLSNQAAGNLQSSDNQSINLRGSSHAFLELDVLELERATMSIPIMMRVMEWTDLTTLTILDCGEHEQFWRALHDQYIPCTTRDSAAKNADQKGSCIGTETPDFFPLRIKHLHTDAVSRSLILFIKEAVAPNTLESAFLHEAPSYYESPVSIDSIYRNVLRRHHSSLKRILVYVAGYLEDDSSHLRKWNFNRVILSFMSRKMPQLLELSMGIDRSDYVS
;
A
#
# COMPACT_ATOMS: atom_id res chain seq x y z
N MET A 1 18.38 48.53 -11.04
CA MET A 1 18.26 47.80 -9.76
C MET A 1 18.71 46.36 -10.00
N ASN A 2 19.69 45.85 -9.25
CA ASN A 2 20.08 44.45 -9.36
C ASN A 2 19.07 43.59 -8.60
N LEU A 3 18.51 42.57 -9.26
CA LEU A 3 17.57 41.61 -8.68
C LEU A 3 18.11 41.00 -7.37
N LEU A 4 19.43 40.77 -7.30
CA LEU A 4 20.13 40.21 -6.14
C LEU A 4 20.24 41.16 -4.93
N ASN A 5 19.85 42.44 -5.09
CA ASN A 5 19.84 43.40 -3.98
C ASN A 5 18.50 43.40 -3.22
N LEU A 6 17.52 42.59 -3.66
CA LEU A 6 16.26 42.43 -2.96
C LEU A 6 16.44 41.58 -1.68
N PRO A 7 15.65 41.84 -0.62
CA PRO A 7 15.57 40.96 0.54
C PRO A 7 15.25 39.51 0.15
N ALA A 8 15.80 38.55 0.91
CA ALA A 8 15.62 37.12 0.65
C ALA A 8 14.15 36.70 0.61
N GLU A 9 13.31 37.30 1.46
CA GLU A 9 11.86 37.05 1.53
C GLU A 9 11.17 37.40 0.20
N ILE A 10 11.52 38.54 -0.41
CA ILE A 10 10.95 38.97 -1.70
C ILE A 10 11.43 38.04 -2.82
N LEU A 11 12.68 37.61 -2.78
CA LEU A 11 13.22 36.64 -3.75
C LEU A 11 12.58 35.27 -3.62
N GLU A 12 12.27 34.81 -2.40
CA GLU A 12 11.53 33.58 -2.16
C GLU A 12 10.11 33.65 -2.71
N ASP A 13 9.40 34.77 -2.51
CA ASP A 13 8.05 34.94 -3.02
C ASP A 13 8.02 35.02 -4.55
N ILE A 14 9.01 35.70 -5.17
CA ILE A 14 9.21 35.66 -6.62
C ILE A 14 9.44 34.22 -7.09
N ALA A 15 10.30 33.46 -6.41
CA ALA A 15 10.58 32.07 -6.78
C ALA A 15 9.34 31.16 -6.61
N LYS A 16 8.52 31.37 -5.57
CA LYS A 16 7.24 30.66 -5.40
C LYS A 16 6.26 30.97 -6.53
N GLU A 17 6.22 32.21 -7.02
CA GLU A 17 5.42 32.61 -8.18
C GLU A 17 5.95 31.98 -9.47
N VAL A 18 7.26 32.04 -9.71
CA VAL A 18 7.94 31.44 -10.88
C VAL A 18 7.80 29.92 -10.92
N ARG A 19 7.61 29.25 -9.78
CA ARG A 19 7.28 27.82 -9.74
C ARG A 19 5.99 27.52 -10.50
N ARG A 20 4.99 28.41 -10.46
CA ARG A 20 3.72 28.24 -11.20
C ARG A 20 3.92 28.31 -12.72
N THR A 21 4.99 28.97 -13.18
CA THR A 21 5.31 29.13 -14.60
C THR A 21 6.37 28.14 -15.09
N ASN A 22 6.70 27.10 -14.30
CA ASN A 22 7.67 26.04 -14.63
C ASN A 22 9.08 26.54 -15.02
N SER A 23 9.44 27.78 -14.68
CA SER A 23 10.70 28.42 -15.11
C SER A 23 11.77 28.43 -14.01
N LEU A 24 11.61 27.56 -13.01
CA LEU A 24 12.45 27.53 -11.81
C LEU A 24 13.84 26.90 -12.07
N ALA A 25 13.91 25.86 -12.91
CA ALA A 25 15.17 25.18 -13.23
C ALA A 25 16.16 26.09 -14.00
N PRO A 26 15.75 26.88 -15.02
CA PRO A 26 16.63 27.88 -15.63
C PRO A 26 17.14 28.92 -14.62
N LEU A 27 16.30 29.35 -13.68
CA LEU A 27 16.67 30.33 -12.66
C LEU A 27 17.79 29.79 -11.75
N ALA A 28 17.74 28.50 -11.38
CA ALA A 28 18.77 27.85 -10.60
C ALA A 28 20.13 27.80 -11.31
N LEU A 29 20.16 27.87 -12.65
CA LEU A 29 21.39 27.83 -13.44
C LEU A 29 22.07 29.20 -13.60
N THR A 30 21.42 30.29 -13.21
CA THR A 30 21.92 31.66 -13.45
C THR A 30 23.06 32.05 -12.53
N CYS A 31 22.94 31.82 -11.22
CA CYS A 31 24.00 32.12 -10.25
C CYS A 31 23.84 31.29 -8.96
N SER A 32 24.90 31.24 -8.14
CA SER A 32 24.92 30.46 -6.89
C SER A 32 23.92 30.94 -5.84
N ALA A 33 23.64 32.25 -5.77
CA ALA A 33 22.66 32.81 -4.84
C ALA A 33 21.24 32.37 -5.20
N LEU A 34 20.87 32.49 -6.48
CA LEU A 34 19.56 32.01 -6.97
C LEU A 34 19.47 30.50 -6.89
N HIS A 35 20.54 29.76 -7.16
CA HIS A 35 20.60 28.32 -6.94
C HIS A 35 20.28 27.96 -5.47
N ALA A 36 20.94 28.60 -4.50
CA ALA A 36 20.70 28.31 -3.08
C ALA A 36 19.25 28.59 -2.64
N LEU A 37 18.63 29.64 -3.20
CA LEU A 37 17.25 30.03 -2.91
C LEU A 37 16.21 29.13 -3.61
N VAL A 38 16.48 28.76 -4.87
CA VAL A 38 15.55 28.00 -5.71
C VAL A 38 15.52 26.52 -5.34
N ILE A 39 16.65 25.92 -5.00
CA ILE A 39 16.74 24.47 -4.78
C ILE A 39 15.76 23.95 -3.70
N PRO A 40 15.60 24.59 -2.53
CA PRO A 40 14.59 24.17 -1.55
C PRO A 40 13.17 24.20 -2.11
N ILE A 41 12.84 25.19 -2.95
CA ILE A 41 11.52 25.33 -3.58
C ILE A 41 11.33 24.28 -4.67
N LEU A 42 12.36 24.05 -5.51
CA LEU A 42 12.35 23.10 -6.61
C LEU A 42 12.16 21.66 -6.12
N TYR A 43 12.86 21.28 -5.06
CA TYR A 43 12.84 19.93 -4.51
C TYR A 43 11.83 19.75 -3.36
N SER A 44 11.02 20.77 -3.04
CA SER A 44 10.01 20.70 -1.96
C SER A 44 8.93 19.63 -2.19
N ARG A 45 8.59 19.38 -3.46
CA ARG A 45 7.62 18.39 -3.91
C ARG A 45 8.22 17.63 -5.07
N PHE A 46 8.26 16.31 -4.97
CA PHE A 46 8.65 15.44 -6.05
C PHE A 46 7.45 14.58 -6.41
N GLU A 47 7.03 14.70 -7.66
CA GLU A 47 5.83 14.10 -8.22
C GLU A 47 6.12 13.77 -9.67
N ILE A 48 5.65 12.61 -10.11
CA ILE A 48 5.77 12.18 -11.51
C ILE A 48 4.38 12.09 -12.08
N VAL A 49 4.16 12.91 -13.10
CA VAL A 49 2.93 12.88 -13.89
C VAL A 49 3.15 11.95 -15.06
N TRP A 50 2.43 10.83 -15.07
CA TRP A 50 2.45 9.91 -16.20
C TRP A 50 1.55 10.46 -17.31
N PRO A 51 2.03 10.50 -18.57
CA PRO A 51 1.21 10.99 -19.65
C PRO A 51 0.09 9.98 -19.95
N GLN A 52 -1.17 10.38 -19.80
CA GLN A 52 -2.36 9.52 -19.91
C GLN A 52 -2.52 8.79 -21.26
N TYR A 53 -1.86 9.28 -22.33
CA TYR A 53 -2.06 8.79 -23.69
C TYR A 53 -0.77 8.62 -24.53
N SER A 54 0.41 8.71 -23.93
CA SER A 54 1.67 8.58 -24.69
C SER A 54 2.23 7.16 -24.60
N MET A 55 2.52 6.56 -25.75
CA MET A 55 3.21 5.27 -25.84
C MET A 55 4.68 5.32 -25.36
N ASP A 56 5.26 6.50 -25.10
CA ASP A 56 6.67 6.64 -24.75
C ASP A 56 6.90 6.71 -23.23
N TYR A 57 6.45 5.66 -22.53
CA TYR A 57 6.71 5.47 -21.10
C TYR A 57 8.21 5.45 -20.76
N SER A 58 9.06 5.10 -21.73
CA SER A 58 10.51 5.05 -21.58
C SER A 58 11.12 6.40 -21.19
N LYS A 59 10.56 7.51 -21.68
CA LYS A 59 11.04 8.85 -21.33
C LYS A 59 10.69 9.22 -19.89
N THR A 60 9.46 8.94 -19.47
CA THR A 60 8.99 9.21 -18.10
C THR A 60 9.74 8.33 -17.10
N GLU A 61 9.97 7.06 -17.42
CA GLU A 61 10.79 6.16 -16.60
C GLU A 61 12.23 6.66 -16.46
N LYS A 62 12.87 7.06 -17.57
CA LYS A 62 14.21 7.66 -17.52
C LYS A 62 14.20 8.94 -16.68
N ALA A 63 13.19 9.79 -16.82
CA ALA A 63 13.05 11.00 -16.03
C ALA A 63 12.92 10.71 -14.53
N LEU A 64 12.10 9.71 -14.16
CA LEU A 64 11.99 9.17 -12.80
C LEU A 64 13.36 8.72 -12.29
N GLN A 65 14.05 7.85 -13.04
CA GLN A 65 15.37 7.35 -12.67
C GLN A 65 16.40 8.47 -12.49
N TYR A 66 16.44 9.46 -13.40
CA TYR A 66 17.33 10.62 -13.27
C TYR A 66 16.99 11.46 -12.04
N GLY A 67 15.71 11.69 -11.76
CA GLY A 67 15.23 12.39 -10.59
C GLY A 67 15.63 11.68 -9.29
N LEU A 68 15.35 10.39 -9.21
CA LEU A 68 15.73 9.56 -8.06
C LEU A 68 17.24 9.47 -7.86
N ARG A 69 18.02 9.19 -8.93
CA ARG A 69 19.49 9.20 -8.86
C ARG A 69 19.99 10.54 -8.35
N THR A 70 19.39 11.65 -8.78
CA THR A 70 19.73 12.98 -8.27
C THR A 70 19.45 13.12 -6.78
N LEU A 71 18.33 12.62 -6.26
CA LEU A 71 18.02 12.65 -4.82
C LEU A 71 18.95 11.75 -3.99
N VAL A 72 19.38 10.63 -4.56
CA VAL A 72 20.25 9.65 -3.91
C VAL A 72 21.73 10.08 -3.89
N MET A 73 22.15 10.97 -4.79
CA MET A 73 23.52 11.49 -4.83
C MET A 73 23.89 12.19 -3.52
N GLY A 74 24.50 11.47 -2.57
CA GLY A 74 24.96 11.99 -1.30
C GLY A 74 26.46 12.21 -1.23
N LYS A 75 26.89 13.17 -0.39
CA LYS A 75 28.29 13.54 -0.23
C LYS A 75 29.16 12.45 0.44
N ASN A 76 28.55 11.43 1.07
CA ASN A 76 29.23 10.52 2.01
C ASN A 76 28.91 9.01 1.84
N PHE A 77 28.33 8.53 0.73
CA PHE A 77 28.05 7.08 0.57
C PHE A 77 28.99 6.36 -0.42
N PHE A 78 29.72 7.11 -1.25
CA PHE A 78 30.76 6.58 -2.11
C PHE A 78 32.09 7.23 -1.73
N GLN A 79 32.60 6.89 -0.55
CA GLN A 79 34.04 6.91 -0.36
C GLN A 79 34.55 5.73 -1.20
N SER A 80 35.44 6.01 -2.14
CA SER A 80 35.95 5.08 -3.13
C SER A 80 36.82 3.99 -2.49
N ASP A 81 36.20 3.05 -1.79
CA ASP A 81 36.79 1.76 -1.45
C ASP A 81 35.86 0.68 -2.01
N THR A 82 35.86 0.56 -3.35
CA THR A 82 35.65 -0.69 -4.13
C THR A 82 35.41 -0.30 -5.59
N THR A 83 36.36 -0.64 -6.44
CA THR A 83 36.23 -0.70 -7.88
C THR A 83 34.98 -1.50 -8.28
N CYS A 84 33.91 -0.82 -8.68
CA CYS A 84 32.77 -1.44 -9.35
C CYS A 84 33.05 -1.41 -10.86
N SER A 85 33.69 -2.47 -11.35
CA SER A 85 33.89 -2.73 -12.77
C SER A 85 32.60 -3.29 -13.38
N TYR A 86 31.70 -2.43 -13.84
CA TYR A 86 30.73 -2.83 -14.87
C TYR A 86 31.39 -2.69 -16.23
N GLN A 87 31.87 -3.82 -16.75
CA GLN A 87 32.39 -3.94 -18.11
C GLN A 87 31.28 -3.62 -19.11
N GLN A 88 31.47 -2.56 -19.87
CA GLN A 88 30.71 -2.27 -21.07
C GLN A 88 31.32 -3.14 -22.18
N SER A 89 30.62 -4.20 -22.56
CA SER A 89 31.03 -5.09 -23.66
C SER A 89 30.71 -4.45 -25.01
N THR A 90 31.72 -3.97 -25.71
CA THR A 90 31.67 -3.70 -27.15
C THR A 90 32.83 -4.42 -27.86
N LEU A 91 32.47 -5.15 -28.92
CA LEU A 91 33.35 -5.91 -29.81
C LEU A 91 34.48 -5.06 -30.46
N GLN A 92 35.74 -5.56 -30.47
CA GLN A 92 36.55 -5.95 -31.67
C GLN A 92 38.09 -5.92 -31.48
N LYS A 93 38.71 -7.12 -31.69
CA LYS A 93 40.02 -7.49 -32.34
C LYS A 93 41.38 -6.87 -31.91
N PRO A 94 42.53 -7.54 -32.23
CA PRO A 94 43.74 -7.55 -31.40
C PRO A 94 44.91 -6.67 -31.90
N ALA A 95 45.90 -6.56 -31.01
CA ALA A 95 47.07 -5.66 -30.93
C ALA A 95 48.06 -5.66 -32.14
N PRO A 96 49.08 -4.77 -32.18
CA PRO A 96 50.26 -4.92 -31.31
C PRO A 96 50.91 -3.61 -30.75
N THR A 97 51.56 -3.78 -29.58
CA THR A 97 52.75 -3.09 -29.01
C THR A 97 53.08 -1.66 -29.40
N THR A 98 53.30 -0.77 -28.41
CA THR A 98 54.65 -0.40 -27.90
C THR A 98 54.49 0.52 -26.68
N THR A 99 55.41 0.34 -25.74
CA THR A 99 55.66 1.09 -24.51
C THR A 99 55.41 2.59 -24.60
N ASP A 100 54.73 3.18 -23.60
CA ASP A 100 55.30 4.34 -22.91
C ASP A 100 54.62 4.64 -21.57
N ASN A 101 55.49 4.90 -20.62
CA ASN A 101 55.26 5.11 -19.21
C ASN A 101 54.88 6.59 -18.99
N TYR A 102 53.61 6.89 -18.74
CA TYR A 102 53.20 8.17 -18.17
C TYR A 102 52.35 7.91 -16.93
N ASN A 103 52.93 8.23 -15.77
CA ASN A 103 52.25 8.41 -14.50
C ASN A 103 51.16 9.48 -14.66
N ASN A 104 49.98 9.06 -15.10
CA ASN A 104 48.75 9.80 -14.96
C ASN A 104 47.92 9.05 -13.94
N ASN A 105 48.06 9.39 -12.65
CA ASN A 105 46.99 9.12 -11.71
C ASN A 105 45.75 9.79 -12.30
N PRO A 106 44.70 9.06 -12.74
CA PRO A 106 43.46 9.71 -13.11
C PRO A 106 43.00 10.42 -11.85
N LYS A 107 42.90 11.76 -11.90
CA LYS A 107 42.18 12.51 -10.86
C LYS A 107 40.79 11.89 -10.81
N GLU A 108 40.54 11.01 -9.84
CA GLU A 108 39.21 10.46 -9.59
C GLU A 108 38.29 11.66 -9.50
N LYS A 109 37.36 11.77 -10.45
CA LYS A 109 36.31 12.78 -10.40
C LYS A 109 35.45 12.43 -9.20
N VAL A 110 35.81 12.92 -8.02
CA VAL A 110 34.99 12.85 -6.82
C VAL A 110 33.64 13.45 -7.22
N ARG A 111 32.63 12.58 -7.35
CA ARG A 111 31.27 13.01 -7.66
C ARG A 111 30.85 13.94 -6.52
N ARG A 112 30.66 15.23 -6.82
CA ARG A 112 30.13 16.19 -5.85
C ARG A 112 28.70 15.74 -5.50
N GLY A 113 28.54 15.07 -4.37
CA GLY A 113 27.23 14.71 -3.85
C GLY A 113 26.40 15.96 -3.57
N ASN A 114 25.08 15.83 -3.70
CA ASN A 114 24.12 16.87 -3.33
C ASN A 114 23.36 16.48 -2.05
N ASN A 115 22.59 17.41 -1.53
CA ASN A 115 21.72 17.17 -0.38
C ASN A 115 20.30 17.66 -0.71
N TYR A 116 19.82 17.38 -1.93
CA TYR A 116 18.52 17.89 -2.38
C TYR A 116 17.35 17.17 -1.72
N ALA A 117 17.50 15.87 -1.45
CA ALA A 117 16.46 15.06 -0.80
C ALA A 117 16.00 15.61 0.55
N LYS A 118 16.85 16.31 1.31
CA LYS A 118 16.47 16.91 2.60
C LYS A 118 15.38 17.99 2.46
N TYR A 119 15.21 18.57 1.27
CA TYR A 119 14.20 19.61 1.06
C TYR A 119 12.83 19.03 0.69
N THR A 120 12.76 17.75 0.32
CA THR A 120 11.52 17.09 -0.07
C THR A 120 10.60 16.95 1.13
N ARG A 121 9.41 17.57 1.05
CA ARG A 121 8.32 17.45 2.03
C ARG A 121 7.20 16.55 1.53
N LYS A 122 6.98 16.52 0.21
CA LYS A 122 5.96 15.68 -0.43
C LYS A 122 6.59 14.83 -1.51
N PHE A 123 6.38 13.53 -1.42
CA PHE A 123 6.85 12.56 -2.41
C PHE A 123 5.65 11.74 -2.88
N LEU A 124 5.28 11.91 -4.14
CA LEU A 124 4.10 11.27 -4.74
C LEU A 124 4.58 10.40 -5.89
N LEU A 125 4.35 9.10 -5.75
CA LEU A 125 4.66 8.12 -6.77
C LEU A 125 3.39 7.40 -7.19
N GLU A 126 3.03 7.58 -8.44
CA GLU A 126 2.06 6.74 -9.13
C GLU A 126 2.84 5.74 -9.99
N PHE A 127 2.41 4.49 -10.04
CA PHE A 127 2.94 3.48 -10.94
C PHE A 127 1.76 2.91 -11.72
N HIS A 128 1.80 3.12 -13.03
CA HIS A 128 0.98 2.40 -13.99
C HIS A 128 1.95 1.52 -14.73
N TRP A 129 2.16 0.27 -14.29
CA TRP A 129 3.18 -0.62 -14.86
C TRP A 129 2.87 -0.86 -16.33
N PRO A 130 3.55 -0.21 -17.28
CA PRO A 130 3.49 -0.68 -18.64
C PRO A 130 4.26 -2.00 -18.64
N ARG A 131 3.88 -2.92 -19.52
CA ARG A 131 4.53 -4.21 -19.78
C ARG A 131 6.07 -4.15 -20.02
N TYR A 132 6.66 -2.96 -20.07
CA TYR A 132 8.05 -2.64 -20.40
C TYR A 132 9.03 -2.65 -19.21
N TYR A 133 8.56 -2.68 -17.95
CA TYR A 133 9.46 -2.64 -16.79
C TYR A 133 10.32 -3.90 -16.62
N ARG A 134 9.87 -5.02 -17.18
CA ARG A 134 10.62 -6.30 -17.14
C ARG A 134 11.96 -6.21 -17.87
N ASP A 135 12.06 -5.36 -18.89
CA ASP A 135 13.24 -5.29 -19.75
C ASP A 135 14.33 -4.33 -19.22
N SER A 136 14.03 -3.48 -18.24
CA SER A 136 15.00 -2.48 -17.76
C SER A 136 15.99 -3.05 -16.75
N GLY A 137 15.65 -4.12 -16.02
CA GLY A 137 16.53 -4.78 -15.04
C GLY A 137 17.03 -3.87 -13.92
N GLU A 138 16.53 -2.64 -13.81
CA GLU A 138 16.92 -1.65 -12.82
C GLU A 138 15.90 -1.66 -11.67
N ASN A 139 16.36 -2.01 -10.47
CA ASN A 139 15.55 -2.09 -9.25
C ASN A 139 15.10 -0.70 -8.76
N ASN A 140 14.11 -0.11 -9.44
CA ASN A 140 13.59 1.21 -9.09
C ASN A 140 13.02 1.22 -7.67
N GLY A 141 12.42 0.14 -7.19
CA GLY A 141 11.98 0.00 -5.79
C GLY A 141 13.08 0.29 -4.77
N THR A 142 14.31 -0.18 -5.01
CA THR A 142 15.46 0.07 -4.14
C THR A 142 15.92 1.52 -4.22
N LEU A 143 15.98 2.07 -5.44
CA LEU A 143 16.41 3.45 -5.64
C LEU A 143 15.44 4.45 -5.01
N ILE A 144 14.13 4.19 -5.11
CA ILE A 144 13.09 4.99 -4.46
C ILE A 144 13.29 4.96 -2.96
N ALA A 145 13.43 3.77 -2.39
CA ALA A 145 13.54 3.62 -0.97
C ALA A 145 14.82 4.27 -0.40
N LEU A 146 15.94 4.19 -1.12
CA LEU A 146 17.15 4.98 -0.84
C LEU A 146 16.92 6.49 -0.93
N ALA A 147 16.09 6.96 -1.86
CA ALA A 147 15.75 8.37 -1.97
C ALA A 147 14.92 8.82 -0.77
N VAL A 148 13.87 8.07 -0.42
CA VAL A 148 12.97 8.30 0.72
C VAL A 148 13.75 8.34 2.04
N ALA A 149 14.69 7.41 2.25
CA ALA A 149 15.55 7.39 3.42
C ALA A 149 16.41 8.67 3.59
N ARG A 150 16.63 9.45 2.51
CA ARG A 150 17.36 10.73 2.54
C ARG A 150 16.44 11.94 2.71
N MET A 151 15.12 11.76 2.64
CA MET A 151 14.11 12.80 2.82
C MET A 151 13.77 12.96 4.30
N ILE A 152 14.69 13.59 5.04
CA ILE A 152 14.56 13.78 6.50
C ILE A 152 13.39 14.68 6.92
N HIS A 153 12.87 15.51 6.00
CA HIS A 153 11.72 16.40 6.25
C HIS A 153 10.48 15.96 5.48
N LEU A 154 10.40 14.67 5.10
CA LEU A 154 9.24 14.14 4.40
C LEU A 154 8.03 14.16 5.33
N GLU A 155 7.01 14.91 4.94
CA GLU A 155 5.73 15.03 5.66
C GLU A 155 4.74 14.01 5.12
N THR A 156 4.76 13.77 3.81
CA THR A 156 3.80 12.88 3.14
C THR A 156 4.53 12.08 2.07
N PHE A 157 4.51 10.75 2.23
CA PHE A 157 4.79 9.81 1.14
C PHE A 157 3.48 9.16 0.67
N SER A 158 3.18 9.32 -0.61
CA SER A 158 2.02 8.73 -1.28
C SER A 158 2.51 7.74 -2.33
N LEU A 159 2.06 6.49 -2.21
CA LEU A 159 2.38 5.39 -3.12
C LEU A 159 1.09 4.87 -3.74
N THR A 160 0.92 5.10 -5.03
CA THR A 160 -0.17 4.57 -5.83
C THR A 160 0.39 3.56 -6.82
N VAL A 161 -0.11 2.34 -6.79
CA VAL A 161 0.29 1.27 -7.72
C VAL A 161 -0.97 0.61 -8.25
N LEU A 162 -1.21 0.80 -9.54
CA LEU A 162 -2.41 0.34 -10.23
C LEU A 162 -2.06 -0.64 -11.33
N ASP A 163 -3.08 -1.37 -11.78
CA ASP A 163 -3.03 -2.33 -12.87
C ASP A 163 -1.88 -3.34 -12.75
N ILE A 164 -1.66 -3.86 -11.54
CA ILE A 164 -0.68 -4.92 -11.30
C ILE A 164 -1.17 -6.20 -11.97
N ASP A 165 -0.44 -6.68 -12.97
CA ASP A 165 -0.74 -7.91 -13.70
C ASP A 165 0.23 -9.07 -13.41
N GLU A 166 1.33 -8.80 -12.71
CA GLU A 166 2.37 -9.79 -12.39
C GLU A 166 2.90 -9.70 -10.96
N PRO A 167 3.30 -10.84 -10.35
CA PRO A 167 3.80 -10.88 -8.97
C PRO A 167 5.17 -10.20 -8.78
N PHE A 168 5.98 -10.06 -9.83
CA PHE A 168 7.29 -9.40 -9.76
C PHE A 168 7.19 -7.97 -9.20
N TYR A 169 6.15 -7.23 -9.60
CA TYR A 169 5.90 -5.87 -9.10
C TYR A 169 5.61 -5.84 -7.59
N LEU A 170 4.97 -6.89 -7.07
CA LEU A 170 4.69 -7.03 -5.64
C LEU A 170 5.97 -7.15 -4.81
N GLU A 171 6.99 -7.84 -5.34
CA GLU A 171 8.27 -8.01 -4.67
C GLU A 171 9.05 -6.69 -4.57
N GLU A 172 9.06 -5.91 -5.65
CA GLU A 172 9.69 -4.58 -5.65
C GLU A 172 9.00 -3.63 -4.66
N MET A 173 7.66 -3.64 -4.65
CA MET A 173 6.86 -2.83 -3.74
C MET A 173 7.08 -3.20 -2.28
N THR A 174 7.25 -4.47 -1.97
CA THR A 174 7.44 -4.91 -0.58
C THR A 174 8.71 -4.31 0.01
N GLY A 175 9.81 -4.31 -0.75
CA GLY A 175 11.03 -3.67 -0.31
C GLY A 175 10.88 -2.16 -0.12
N LEU A 176 10.08 -1.52 -0.98
CA LEU A 176 9.78 -0.10 -0.88
C LEU A 176 8.94 0.22 0.35
N ILE A 177 7.82 -0.49 0.57
CA ILE A 177 6.92 -0.30 1.72
C ILE A 177 7.69 -0.52 3.02
N GLU A 178 8.51 -1.56 3.11
CA GLU A 178 9.26 -1.84 4.33
C GLU A 178 10.27 -0.74 4.67
N GLN A 179 10.99 -0.22 3.68
CA GLN A 179 11.98 0.84 3.90
C GLN A 179 11.35 2.23 4.16
N SER A 180 10.09 2.42 3.80
CA SER A 180 9.36 3.70 3.91
C SER A 180 8.20 3.67 4.90
N ARG A 181 8.08 2.59 5.68
CA ARG A 181 6.95 2.28 6.57
C ARG A 181 6.52 3.42 7.50
N ASN A 182 7.47 4.16 8.06
CA ASN A 182 7.20 5.26 9.00
C ASN A 182 6.80 6.58 8.32
N GLN A 183 6.98 6.68 7.00
CA GLN A 183 6.74 7.91 6.22
C GLN A 183 5.57 7.75 5.24
N LEU A 184 5.20 6.51 4.91
CA LEU A 184 4.07 6.18 4.06
C LEU A 184 2.76 6.59 4.74
N ARG A 185 2.04 7.53 4.13
CA ARG A 185 0.75 8.07 4.63
C ARG A 185 -0.41 7.76 3.70
N GLU A 186 -0.15 7.58 2.41
CA GLU A 186 -1.19 7.25 1.44
C GLU A 186 -0.75 6.04 0.64
N LEU A 187 -1.60 5.01 0.59
CA LEU A 187 -1.35 3.80 -0.16
C LEU A 187 -2.56 3.44 -1.02
N ARG A 188 -2.34 3.32 -2.33
CA ARG A 188 -3.33 2.82 -3.27
C ARG A 188 -2.78 1.60 -4.01
N ILE A 189 -3.53 0.50 -3.98
CA ILE A 189 -3.16 -0.76 -4.64
C ILE A 189 -4.31 -1.22 -5.53
N GLY A 190 -4.01 -1.46 -6.82
CA GLY A 190 -4.97 -1.94 -7.81
C GLY A 190 -4.42 -3.12 -8.61
N ILE A 191 -5.14 -4.23 -8.64
CA ILE A 191 -4.83 -5.36 -9.53
C ILE A 191 -5.43 -5.10 -10.91
N ALA A 192 -4.73 -5.50 -11.97
CA ALA A 192 -5.24 -5.36 -13.33
C ALA A 192 -6.48 -6.24 -13.54
N SER A 193 -7.47 -5.75 -14.31
CA SER A 193 -8.72 -6.47 -14.55
C SER A 193 -8.50 -7.89 -15.11
N GLN A 194 -7.51 -8.06 -15.99
CA GLN A 194 -7.13 -9.34 -16.58
C GLN A 194 -6.48 -10.31 -15.58
N ALA A 195 -5.88 -9.80 -14.50
CA ALA A 195 -5.16 -10.60 -13.51
C ALA A 195 -6.02 -10.94 -12.27
N ASN A 196 -7.21 -10.36 -12.12
CA ASN A 196 -8.07 -10.54 -10.94
C ASN A 196 -8.44 -12.01 -10.66
N ASN A 197 -8.44 -12.87 -11.69
CA ASN A 197 -8.74 -14.30 -11.54
C ASN A 197 -7.50 -15.19 -11.44
N GLU A 198 -6.29 -14.62 -11.50
CA GLU A 198 -5.05 -15.39 -11.42
C GLU A 198 -4.83 -15.92 -10.01
N GLY A 199 -4.35 -17.16 -9.90
CA GLY A 199 -4.19 -17.85 -8.61
C GLY A 199 -3.24 -17.14 -7.65
N TRP A 200 -2.26 -16.39 -8.14
CA TRP A 200 -1.29 -15.66 -7.31
C TRP A 200 -1.90 -14.48 -6.54
N THR A 201 -3.06 -13.95 -6.99
CA THR A 201 -3.71 -12.79 -6.36
C THR A 201 -4.43 -13.14 -5.06
N ARG A 202 -4.79 -14.42 -4.88
CA ARG A 202 -5.59 -14.89 -3.76
C ARG A 202 -4.70 -15.35 -2.59
N PRO A 203 -5.16 -15.18 -1.35
CA PRO A 203 -4.56 -15.82 -0.18
C PRO A 203 -4.43 -17.32 -0.38
N SER A 204 -3.23 -17.87 -0.16
CA SER A 204 -2.97 -19.32 -0.19
C SER A 204 -3.24 -19.95 1.17
N ASP A 205 -4.13 -20.95 1.21
CA ASP A 205 -4.35 -21.76 2.42
C ASP A 205 -3.19 -22.76 2.67
N THR A 206 -2.42 -23.07 1.62
CA THR A 206 -1.24 -23.93 1.72
C THR A 206 0.00 -23.07 1.96
N ILE A 207 0.70 -23.32 3.07
CA ILE A 207 2.01 -22.73 3.34
C ILE A 207 3.00 -23.40 2.37
N PRO A 208 3.62 -22.68 1.42
CA PRO A 208 4.59 -23.29 0.52
C PRO A 208 5.80 -23.74 1.34
N LEU A 209 6.03 -25.05 1.40
CA LEU A 209 7.10 -25.66 2.20
C LEU A 209 8.51 -25.33 1.67
N ASN A 210 8.61 -24.78 0.45
CA ASN A 210 9.87 -24.44 -0.20
C ASN A 210 9.72 -23.28 -1.19
N SER A 211 9.76 -22.04 -0.69
CA SER A 211 10.47 -20.87 -1.24
C SER A 211 9.82 -19.58 -0.72
N SER A 212 10.64 -18.64 -0.22
CA SER A 212 10.16 -17.31 0.20
C SER A 212 9.73 -16.44 -0.99
N THR A 213 10.00 -16.88 -2.22
CA THR A 213 9.85 -16.13 -3.48
C THR A 213 8.63 -16.56 -4.29
N ASP A 214 8.15 -17.80 -4.20
CA ASP A 214 7.05 -18.23 -5.08
C ASP A 214 5.68 -17.73 -4.61
N TRP A 215 4.84 -17.35 -5.57
CA TRP A 215 3.45 -16.94 -5.39
C TRP A 215 2.51 -18.10 -5.73
N PRO A 216 1.30 -18.19 -5.14
CA PRO A 216 0.64 -17.27 -4.19
C PRO A 216 1.25 -17.25 -2.79
N LYS A 217 1.08 -16.12 -2.08
CA LYS A 217 1.44 -15.99 -0.66
C LYS A 217 0.23 -16.28 0.24
N PRO A 218 0.44 -16.67 1.51
CA PRO A 218 -0.65 -16.82 2.48
C PRO A 218 -1.51 -15.55 2.64
N GLY A 219 -0.89 -14.37 2.51
CA GLY A 219 -1.56 -13.09 2.48
C GLY A 219 -2.18 -12.64 1.16
N GLY A 220 -2.01 -13.41 0.09
CA GLY A 220 -2.26 -12.94 -1.27
C GLY A 220 -1.45 -11.68 -1.56
N VAL A 221 -2.03 -10.78 -2.36
CA VAL A 221 -1.41 -9.48 -2.71
C VAL A 221 -1.04 -8.67 -1.48
N LEU A 222 -1.86 -8.71 -0.42
CA LEU A 222 -1.65 -7.89 0.77
C LEU A 222 -0.48 -8.36 1.64
N GLU A 223 0.13 -9.51 1.33
CA GLU A 223 1.38 -9.94 1.96
C GLU A 223 2.49 -8.90 1.79
N ILE A 224 2.47 -8.09 0.73
CA ILE A 224 3.44 -7.00 0.52
C ILE A 224 3.50 -6.01 1.68
N LEU A 225 2.40 -5.88 2.43
CA LEU A 225 2.31 -4.98 3.57
C LEU A 225 3.17 -5.46 4.73
N THR A 226 3.49 -6.76 4.82
CA THR A 226 4.28 -7.30 5.93
C THR A 226 5.75 -6.92 5.84
N GLY A 227 6.28 -6.64 4.64
CA GLY A 227 7.69 -6.32 4.42
C GLY A 227 8.63 -7.55 4.42
N LEU A 228 8.10 -8.78 4.53
CA LEU A 228 8.88 -9.97 4.90
C LEU A 228 9.36 -10.85 3.74
N PHE A 229 9.60 -10.34 2.53
CA PHE A 229 10.09 -11.19 1.44
C PHE A 229 11.60 -11.44 1.41
N LYS A 230 12.41 -10.66 2.14
CA LYS A 230 13.89 -10.70 2.02
C LYS A 230 14.63 -11.38 3.16
N ASN A 231 13.94 -11.87 4.20
CA ASN A 231 14.61 -12.38 5.41
C ASN A 231 15.04 -13.86 5.35
N ALA A 232 14.62 -14.64 4.34
CA ALA A 232 15.03 -16.04 4.25
C ALA A 232 16.49 -16.23 3.78
N ALA A 233 17.03 -15.34 2.96
CA ALA A 233 18.40 -15.47 2.44
C ALA A 233 19.47 -14.94 3.41
N SER A 234 19.14 -13.98 4.27
CA SER A 234 20.09 -13.41 5.23
C SER A 234 20.17 -14.19 6.55
N ALA A 235 19.17 -15.02 6.86
CA ALA A 235 19.15 -15.83 8.09
C ALA A 235 20.05 -17.10 7.99
N VAL A 236 20.34 -17.58 6.79
CA VAL A 236 21.20 -18.77 6.57
C VAL A 236 22.69 -18.42 6.61
N ALA A 237 23.07 -17.14 6.50
CA ALA A 237 24.46 -16.70 6.61
C ALA A 237 24.93 -16.44 8.06
N GLY A 238 24.05 -16.59 9.06
CA GLY A 238 24.31 -16.21 10.45
C GLY A 238 24.54 -17.37 11.43
N SER A 239 24.64 -18.62 10.96
CA SER A 239 24.86 -19.78 11.83
C SER A 239 25.96 -20.70 11.30
N THR A 240 27.19 -20.19 11.25
CA THR A 240 28.37 -21.04 11.22
C THR A 240 29.15 -20.77 12.49
N VAL A 241 28.82 -21.53 13.54
CA VAL A 241 29.67 -21.65 14.73
C VAL A 241 30.90 -22.43 14.29
N GLU A 242 32.03 -21.73 14.30
CA GLU A 242 33.36 -22.31 14.18
C GLU A 242 33.57 -23.34 15.30
N ASN A 243 33.91 -24.56 14.93
CA ASN A 243 34.73 -25.42 15.77
C ASN A 243 35.76 -26.12 14.88
N GLN A 244 36.99 -25.66 15.02
CA GLN A 244 38.18 -26.28 14.46
C GLN A 244 38.52 -27.54 15.26
N THR A 245 38.79 -28.65 14.57
CA THR A 245 39.96 -29.52 14.84
C THR A 245 40.11 -30.57 13.74
N SER A 246 41.19 -30.41 12.95
CA SER A 246 42.16 -31.42 12.49
C SER A 246 41.74 -32.89 12.33
N HIS A 247 41.85 -33.47 11.13
CA HIS A 247 43.03 -34.24 10.69
C HIS A 247 42.81 -34.93 9.33
N ASP A 248 43.89 -34.86 8.55
CA ASP A 248 44.39 -35.59 7.39
C ASP A 248 43.70 -36.86 6.79
N ASP A 249 43.95 -36.95 5.48
CA ASP A 249 44.35 -38.11 4.67
C ASP A 249 43.33 -38.95 3.87
N THR A 250 43.37 -38.71 2.55
CA THR A 250 43.88 -39.63 1.51
C THR A 250 43.15 -40.97 1.20
N SER A 251 42.50 -40.95 0.01
CA SER A 251 42.53 -41.97 -1.06
C SER A 251 41.69 -43.28 -1.00
N SER A 252 41.14 -43.57 -2.19
CA SER A 252 40.85 -44.87 -2.85
C SER A 252 39.74 -45.76 -2.27
N ARG A 253 38.64 -45.99 -3.00
CA ARG A 253 38.41 -46.89 -4.16
C ARG A 253 38.00 -48.31 -3.74
N GLU A 254 36.94 -48.79 -4.41
CA GLU A 254 36.52 -50.20 -4.62
C GLU A 254 35.99 -50.96 -3.38
N GLU A 255 34.89 -51.72 -3.40
CA GLU A 255 34.29 -52.57 -4.45
C GLU A 255 32.78 -52.85 -4.18
N VAL A 256 32.06 -53.18 -5.26
CA VAL A 256 30.65 -53.63 -5.42
C VAL A 256 30.66 -55.21 -5.26
N PRO A 257 29.60 -56.07 -5.40
CA PRO A 257 28.13 -55.92 -5.57
C PRO A 257 27.20 -56.90 -4.76
N MET A 258 25.89 -56.63 -4.93
CA MET A 258 24.74 -57.54 -5.14
C MET A 258 24.36 -58.62 -4.11
N HIS A 259 23.10 -58.53 -3.63
CA HIS A 259 22.03 -59.35 -4.22
C HIS A 259 20.62 -58.82 -3.93
N HIS A 260 19.86 -58.72 -5.02
CA HIS A 260 18.43 -58.48 -5.14
C HIS A 260 17.64 -59.75 -4.81
N VAL A 261 16.49 -59.66 -4.10
CA VAL A 261 15.20 -60.36 -4.34
C VAL A 261 14.14 -59.79 -3.36
N GLN A 262 13.13 -59.09 -3.90
CA GLN A 262 11.74 -59.03 -3.40
C GLN A 262 10.94 -60.18 -4.06
N PRO A 263 9.70 -60.61 -3.68
CA PRO A 263 8.60 -59.78 -3.15
C PRO A 263 7.52 -60.45 -2.24
N ALA A 264 6.56 -59.61 -1.81
CA ALA A 264 5.11 -59.81 -1.68
C ALA A 264 4.45 -60.67 -0.56
N ASP A 265 3.51 -59.97 0.11
CA ASP A 265 2.16 -60.34 0.59
C ASP A 265 1.94 -61.27 1.79
N THR A 266 1.31 -60.75 2.86
CA THR A 266 -0.12 -60.99 3.21
C THR A 266 -0.53 -60.40 4.58
N GLY A 267 -1.74 -59.80 4.64
CA GLY A 267 -2.74 -60.14 5.67
C GLY A 267 -2.87 -59.33 6.98
N LEU A 268 -3.76 -58.34 6.97
CA LEU A 268 -4.86 -58.04 7.93
C LEU A 268 -4.66 -58.25 9.46
N SER A 269 -4.93 -57.21 10.27
CA SER A 269 -6.07 -57.17 11.23
C SER A 269 -6.04 -55.98 12.23
N ASN A 270 -7.20 -55.32 12.33
CA ASN A 270 -7.89 -54.71 13.48
C ASN A 270 -7.35 -53.50 14.30
N GLN A 271 -8.12 -52.43 14.19
CA GLN A 271 -8.79 -51.65 15.27
C GLN A 271 -8.03 -51.42 16.59
N ALA A 272 -7.66 -50.15 16.81
CA ALA A 272 -7.78 -49.50 18.12
C ALA A 272 -8.05 -48.00 17.92
N ALA A 273 -9.30 -47.60 18.13
CA ALA A 273 -9.63 -46.23 18.44
C ALA A 273 -9.08 -45.92 19.84
N GLY A 274 -8.24 -44.90 19.94
CA GLY A 274 -7.70 -44.39 21.19
C GLY A 274 -7.31 -42.93 21.01
N ASN A 275 -8.15 -42.04 21.54
CA ASN A 275 -7.92 -40.61 21.67
C ASN A 275 -6.50 -40.28 22.13
N LEU A 276 -5.83 -39.38 21.41
CA LEU A 276 -4.78 -38.54 21.97
C LEU A 276 -4.97 -37.11 21.45
N GLN A 277 -5.54 -36.30 22.34
CA GLN A 277 -5.48 -34.86 22.30
C GLN A 277 -4.03 -34.42 22.47
N SER A 278 -3.50 -33.71 21.48
CA SER A 278 -2.39 -32.75 21.59
C SER A 278 -2.47 -31.89 20.33
N SER A 279 -3.25 -30.81 20.32
CA SER A 279 -2.86 -29.50 20.85
C SER A 279 -1.38 -29.23 20.65
N ASP A 280 -1.00 -28.94 19.41
CA ASP A 280 0.12 -28.06 19.10
C ASP A 280 -0.27 -27.20 17.89
N ASN A 281 -1.12 -26.20 18.18
CA ASN A 281 -1.21 -25.00 17.38
C ASN A 281 0.16 -24.29 17.48
N GLN A 282 1.11 -24.66 16.61
CA GLN A 282 2.24 -23.78 16.29
C GLN A 282 1.72 -22.59 15.48
N SER A 283 1.01 -21.72 16.19
CA SER A 283 0.97 -20.30 15.90
C SER A 283 2.41 -19.85 15.77
N ILE A 284 2.82 -19.53 14.55
CA ILE A 284 4.09 -18.86 14.32
C ILE A 284 3.97 -17.53 15.07
N ASN A 285 4.53 -17.49 16.28
CA ASN A 285 4.59 -16.31 17.12
C ASN A 285 5.54 -15.29 16.46
N LEU A 286 5.08 -14.66 15.38
CA LEU A 286 5.69 -13.51 14.72
C LEU A 286 5.34 -12.21 15.48
N ARG A 287 5.13 -12.29 16.80
CA ARG A 287 4.92 -11.13 17.68
C ARG A 287 6.23 -10.53 18.18
N GLY A 288 7.37 -10.99 17.65
CA GLY A 288 8.72 -10.70 18.16
C GLY A 288 9.61 -9.84 17.28
N SER A 289 9.17 -9.36 16.11
CA SER A 289 9.93 -8.38 15.33
C SER A 289 9.20 -7.04 15.39
N SER A 290 9.81 -6.03 16.01
CA SER A 290 9.30 -4.65 16.12
C SER A 290 9.21 -3.95 14.77
N HIS A 291 8.39 -4.47 13.85
CA HIS A 291 8.00 -3.71 12.66
C HIS A 291 6.92 -2.71 13.11
N ALA A 292 7.19 -1.42 12.93
CA ALA A 292 6.22 -0.37 13.19
C ALA A 292 4.92 -0.62 12.41
N PHE A 293 3.76 -0.30 12.95
CA PHE A 293 2.51 -0.38 12.19
C PHE A 293 2.54 0.61 11.01
N LEU A 294 1.77 0.33 9.96
CA LEU A 294 1.51 1.31 8.91
C LEU A 294 0.47 2.32 9.42
N GLU A 295 0.89 3.57 9.61
CA GLU A 295 0.05 4.69 10.04
C GLU A 295 -0.45 5.48 8.81
N LEU A 296 -1.40 4.92 8.08
CA LEU A 296 -1.93 5.53 6.87
C LEU A 296 -3.04 6.54 7.17
N ASP A 297 -3.05 7.65 6.43
CA ASP A 297 -4.16 8.60 6.35
C ASP A 297 -5.17 8.18 5.26
N VAL A 298 -4.68 7.55 4.18
CA VAL A 298 -5.47 7.13 3.00
C VAL A 298 -5.11 5.70 2.61
N LEU A 299 -6.12 4.83 2.49
CA LEU A 299 -6.01 3.49 1.93
C LEU A 299 -7.04 3.30 0.83
N GLU A 300 -6.56 2.99 -0.37
CA GLU A 300 -7.43 2.64 -1.51
C GLU A 300 -7.05 1.27 -2.07
N LEU A 301 -8.02 0.35 -2.08
CA LEU A 301 -7.86 -0.99 -2.63
C LEU A 301 -8.82 -1.18 -3.81
N GLU A 302 -8.30 -1.74 -4.89
CA GLU A 302 -9.04 -1.98 -6.13
C GLU A 302 -8.71 -3.39 -6.66
N ARG A 303 -9.73 -4.24 -6.87
CA ARG A 303 -9.57 -5.61 -7.41
C ARG A 303 -8.64 -6.52 -6.60
N ALA A 304 -8.49 -6.27 -5.30
CA ALA A 304 -7.62 -7.06 -4.43
C ALA A 304 -8.44 -7.99 -3.52
N THR A 305 -8.11 -9.29 -3.48
CA THR A 305 -8.67 -10.21 -2.48
C THR A 305 -8.03 -9.92 -1.12
N MET A 306 -8.84 -9.56 -0.12
CA MET A 306 -8.32 -9.10 1.17
C MET A 306 -7.95 -10.26 2.10
N SER A 307 -6.76 -10.17 2.70
CA SER A 307 -6.35 -11.02 3.83
C SER A 307 -6.55 -10.27 5.14
N ILE A 308 -7.65 -10.58 5.83
CA ILE A 308 -8.03 -9.95 7.10
C ILE A 308 -6.94 -10.12 8.16
N PRO A 309 -6.32 -11.31 8.36
CA PRO A 309 -5.28 -11.46 9.39
C PRO A 309 -4.09 -10.53 9.18
N ILE A 310 -3.75 -10.20 7.92
CA ILE A 310 -2.66 -9.28 7.61
C ILE A 310 -3.09 -7.84 7.84
N MET A 311 -4.24 -7.46 7.30
CA MET A 311 -4.77 -6.11 7.44
C MET A 311 -4.95 -5.69 8.90
N MET A 312 -5.46 -6.59 9.74
CA MET A 312 -5.64 -6.31 11.18
C MET A 312 -4.33 -6.35 11.98
N ARG A 313 -3.26 -6.97 11.44
CA ARG A 313 -1.96 -7.09 12.12
C ARG A 313 -0.97 -5.99 11.74
N VAL A 314 -1.02 -5.48 10.51
CA VAL A 314 0.05 -4.63 9.96
C VAL A 314 -0.30 -3.14 10.02
N MET A 315 -1.59 -2.80 10.08
CA MET A 315 -2.08 -1.43 9.96
C MET A 315 -2.58 -0.87 11.29
N GLU A 316 -2.28 0.40 11.54
CA GLU A 316 -2.90 1.21 12.59
C GLU A 316 -4.11 1.95 11.99
N TRP A 317 -5.31 1.54 12.35
CA TRP A 317 -6.56 2.03 11.73
C TRP A 317 -7.07 3.34 12.33
N THR A 318 -6.57 3.77 13.49
CA THR A 318 -7.07 4.95 14.21
C THR A 318 -6.73 6.26 13.53
N ASP A 319 -5.70 6.29 12.69
CA ASP A 319 -5.26 7.46 11.94
C ASP A 319 -5.95 7.61 10.58
N LEU A 320 -6.51 6.51 10.06
CA LEU A 320 -7.09 6.44 8.73
C LEU A 320 -8.29 7.37 8.58
N THR A 321 -8.21 8.26 7.59
CA THR A 321 -9.27 9.22 7.27
C THR A 321 -10.06 8.84 6.02
N THR A 322 -9.41 8.20 5.05
CA THR A 322 -10.01 7.83 3.77
C THR A 322 -9.82 6.34 3.52
N LEU A 323 -10.95 5.65 3.31
CA LEU A 323 -10.97 4.22 3.01
C LEU A 323 -11.80 3.98 1.75
N THR A 324 -11.13 3.48 0.71
CA THR A 324 -11.74 3.11 -0.57
C THR A 324 -11.52 1.61 -0.79
N ILE A 325 -12.60 0.85 -0.98
CA ILE A 325 -12.57 -0.60 -1.23
C ILE A 325 -13.46 -0.90 -2.44
N LEU A 326 -12.86 -1.22 -3.57
CA LEU A 326 -13.54 -1.43 -4.86
C LEU A 326 -13.19 -2.81 -5.43
N ASP A 327 -14.21 -3.59 -5.80
CA ASP A 327 -14.11 -4.92 -6.40
C ASP A 327 -13.19 -5.86 -5.59
N CYS A 328 -13.26 -5.74 -4.25
CA CYS A 328 -12.42 -6.51 -3.34
C CYS A 328 -13.14 -7.74 -2.77
N GLY A 329 -12.44 -8.86 -2.78
CA GLY A 329 -12.86 -10.11 -2.13
C GLY A 329 -12.79 -10.05 -0.60
N GLU A 330 -13.61 -10.86 0.05
CA GLU A 330 -13.68 -10.99 1.53
C GLU A 330 -14.04 -9.69 2.28
N HIS A 331 -14.74 -8.76 1.62
CA HIS A 331 -15.12 -7.48 2.22
C HIS A 331 -16.09 -7.62 3.40
N GLU A 332 -17.01 -8.58 3.40
CA GLU A 332 -17.93 -8.75 4.53
C GLU A 332 -17.21 -9.12 5.82
N GLN A 333 -16.25 -10.04 5.75
CA GLN A 333 -15.47 -10.48 6.89
C GLN A 333 -14.51 -9.38 7.34
N PHE A 334 -13.95 -8.60 6.41
CA PHE A 334 -13.17 -7.40 6.72
C PHE A 334 -13.98 -6.39 7.54
N TRP A 335 -15.19 -6.02 7.10
CA TRP A 335 -16.04 -5.09 7.84
C TRP A 335 -16.45 -5.60 9.22
N ARG A 336 -16.69 -6.92 9.36
CA ARG A 336 -16.95 -7.55 10.68
C ARG A 336 -15.73 -7.44 11.60
N ALA A 337 -14.54 -7.79 11.10
CA ALA A 337 -13.32 -7.73 11.90
C ALA A 337 -13.01 -6.29 12.35
N LEU A 338 -13.15 -5.31 11.46
CA LEU A 338 -12.94 -3.91 11.77
C LEU A 338 -13.96 -3.39 12.80
N HIS A 339 -15.23 -3.78 12.64
CA HIS A 339 -16.28 -3.49 13.61
C HIS A 339 -15.97 -4.08 15.00
N ASP A 340 -15.68 -5.38 15.07
CA ASP A 340 -15.49 -6.08 16.34
C ASP A 340 -14.27 -5.58 17.12
N GLN A 341 -13.25 -5.10 16.41
CA GLN A 341 -12.04 -4.53 17.01
C GLN A 341 -12.22 -3.09 17.50
N TYR A 342 -13.02 -2.27 16.80
CA TYR A 342 -13.07 -0.82 17.02
C TYR A 342 -14.42 -0.29 17.51
N ILE A 343 -15.38 -1.16 17.84
CA ILE A 343 -16.61 -0.75 18.51
C ILE A 343 -16.30 -0.14 19.90
N PRO A 344 -16.91 1.00 20.28
CA PRO A 344 -16.73 1.58 21.61
C PRO A 344 -17.16 0.63 22.72
N CYS A 345 -16.38 0.59 23.81
CA CYS A 345 -16.56 -0.33 24.93
C CYS A 345 -17.96 -0.22 25.61
N THR A 346 -18.62 0.95 25.53
CA THR A 346 -19.96 1.20 26.10
C THR A 346 -21.07 0.33 25.50
N THR A 347 -20.88 -0.18 24.28
CA THR A 347 -21.86 -1.04 23.59
C THR A 347 -21.83 -2.49 24.09
N ARG A 348 -20.69 -2.96 24.60
CA ARG A 348 -20.53 -4.33 25.14
C ARG A 348 -21.28 -4.50 26.47
N ASP A 349 -21.29 -3.45 27.28
CA ASP A 349 -21.93 -3.46 28.60
C ASP A 349 -23.46 -3.36 28.54
N SER A 350 -24.02 -2.95 27.40
CA SER A 350 -25.47 -2.87 27.19
C SER A 350 -26.11 -4.24 26.94
N ALA A 351 -25.34 -5.22 26.44
CA ALA A 351 -25.81 -6.60 26.23
C ALA A 351 -25.64 -7.49 27.47
N ALA A 352 -24.72 -7.14 28.38
CA ALA A 352 -24.41 -7.95 29.57
C ALA A 352 -25.24 -7.60 30.82
N LYS A 353 -26.05 -6.53 30.81
CA LYS A 353 -26.85 -6.07 31.97
C LYS A 353 -28.20 -6.79 32.16
N ASN A 354 -28.31 -8.05 31.77
CA ASN A 354 -29.43 -8.94 32.13
C ASN A 354 -29.00 -10.09 33.03
N ALA A 355 -28.10 -9.81 33.98
CA ALA A 355 -27.86 -10.69 35.12
C ALA A 355 -27.52 -9.82 36.34
N ASP A 356 -28.54 -9.62 37.19
CA ASP A 356 -28.49 -9.32 38.62
C ASP A 356 -27.64 -8.17 39.19
N GLN A 357 -28.33 -7.47 40.11
CA GLN A 357 -27.84 -6.62 41.19
C GLN A 357 -27.74 -5.09 40.99
N LYS A 358 -28.69 -4.50 41.71
CA LYS A 358 -28.87 -3.13 42.19
C LYS A 358 -27.60 -2.61 42.88
N GLY A 359 -26.87 -1.73 42.21
CA GLY A 359 -25.76 -0.97 42.76
C GLY A 359 -25.67 0.40 42.07
N SER A 360 -26.07 1.44 42.79
CA SER A 360 -26.04 2.83 42.33
C SER A 360 -24.60 3.29 42.10
N CYS A 361 -24.24 3.57 40.85
CA CYS A 361 -23.05 4.34 40.51
C CYS A 361 -23.47 5.63 39.78
N ILE A 362 -23.27 6.75 40.46
CA ILE A 362 -23.17 8.08 39.84
C ILE A 362 -21.87 8.04 39.04
N GLY A 363 -21.97 7.81 37.73
CA GLY A 363 -20.86 7.76 36.80
C GLY A 363 -20.98 8.91 35.82
N THR A 364 -20.06 9.86 35.94
CA THR A 364 -19.76 10.92 34.96
C THR A 364 -19.83 10.40 33.53
N GLU A 365 -20.59 11.09 32.67
CA GLU A 365 -20.66 10.90 31.22
C GLU A 365 -19.26 11.06 30.60
N THR A 366 -18.49 9.98 30.52
CA THR A 366 -17.34 9.93 29.62
C THR A 366 -17.90 9.83 28.21
N PRO A 367 -17.57 10.76 27.28
CA PRO A 367 -18.07 10.70 25.92
C PRO A 367 -17.71 9.36 25.29
N ASP A 368 -18.64 8.75 24.55
CA ASP A 368 -18.42 7.54 23.78
C ASP A 368 -17.11 7.69 22.97
N PHE A 369 -16.06 6.98 23.37
CA PHE A 369 -14.77 7.07 22.72
C PHE A 369 -14.80 6.21 21.46
N PHE A 370 -14.96 6.86 20.31
CA PHE A 370 -14.82 6.23 19.01
C PHE A 370 -13.35 6.34 18.56
N PRO A 371 -12.63 5.22 18.43
CA PRO A 371 -11.19 5.24 18.12
C PRO A 371 -10.90 5.59 16.65
N LEU A 372 -11.84 5.35 15.73
CA LEU A 372 -11.66 5.54 14.30
C LEU A 372 -11.90 6.99 13.86
N ARG A 373 -11.05 7.48 12.97
CA ARG A 373 -11.10 8.85 12.41
C ARG A 373 -11.53 8.91 10.94
N ILE A 374 -12.18 7.86 10.45
CA ILE A 374 -12.66 7.78 9.07
C ILE A 374 -13.66 8.91 8.79
N LYS A 375 -13.38 9.65 7.71
CA LYS A 375 -14.18 10.77 7.19
C LYS A 375 -14.72 10.48 5.80
N HIS A 376 -13.96 9.75 4.99
CA HIS A 376 -14.26 9.48 3.61
C HIS A 376 -14.32 7.97 3.40
N LEU A 377 -15.48 7.50 2.95
CA LEU A 377 -15.72 6.08 2.70
C LEU A 377 -16.24 5.88 1.28
N HIS A 378 -15.61 4.98 0.54
CA HIS A 378 -16.01 4.61 -0.81
C HIS A 378 -16.00 3.10 -0.99
N THR A 379 -17.13 2.52 -1.37
CA THR A 379 -17.22 1.10 -1.70
C THR A 379 -18.29 0.80 -2.73
N ASP A 380 -18.06 -0.27 -3.49
CA ASP A 380 -18.94 -0.83 -4.50
C ASP A 380 -19.70 -2.09 -4.03
N ALA A 381 -19.41 -2.55 -2.80
CA ALA A 381 -19.98 -3.73 -2.18
C ALA A 381 -20.62 -3.38 -0.82
N VAL A 382 -21.80 -2.77 -0.88
CA VAL A 382 -22.53 -2.32 0.32
C VAL A 382 -23.16 -3.51 1.04
N SER A 383 -22.47 -4.04 2.06
CA SER A 383 -22.93 -5.21 2.84
C SER A 383 -23.65 -4.84 4.13
N ARG A 384 -24.33 -5.82 4.76
CA ARG A 384 -24.91 -5.61 6.11
C ARG A 384 -23.84 -5.31 7.16
N SER A 385 -22.69 -5.97 7.05
CA SER A 385 -21.54 -5.76 7.94
C SER A 385 -21.00 -4.33 7.84
N LEU A 386 -20.94 -3.77 6.63
CA LEU A 386 -20.57 -2.37 6.42
C LEU A 386 -21.54 -1.41 7.11
N ILE A 387 -22.85 -1.62 6.95
CA ILE A 387 -23.87 -0.76 7.57
C ILE A 387 -23.78 -0.84 9.10
N LEU A 388 -23.53 -2.03 9.65
CA LEU A 388 -23.33 -2.22 11.09
C LEU A 388 -22.06 -1.51 11.58
N PHE A 389 -20.96 -1.65 10.85
CA PHE A 389 -19.71 -0.92 11.09
C PHE A 389 -19.94 0.60 11.13
N ILE A 390 -20.59 1.17 10.10
CA ILE A 390 -20.90 2.60 10.05
C ILE A 390 -21.84 3.00 11.19
N LYS A 391 -22.73 2.13 11.67
CA LYS A 391 -23.69 2.40 12.73
C LYS A 391 -23.11 2.32 14.14
N GLU A 392 -22.08 1.51 14.38
CA GLU A 392 -21.62 1.20 15.76
C GLU A 392 -20.15 1.53 16.01
N ALA A 393 -19.28 1.48 14.99
CA ALA A 393 -17.84 1.75 15.14
C ALA A 393 -17.42 3.16 14.68
N VAL A 394 -18.17 3.80 13.79
CA VAL A 394 -17.86 5.18 13.35
C VAL A 394 -18.55 6.19 14.27
N ALA A 395 -17.91 7.30 14.61
CA ALA A 395 -18.54 8.35 15.42
C ALA A 395 -19.68 9.06 14.65
N PRO A 396 -20.82 9.37 15.29
CA PRO A 396 -21.89 10.12 14.62
C PRO A 396 -21.40 11.50 14.17
N ASN A 397 -21.86 11.94 13.01
CA ASN A 397 -21.48 13.24 12.42
C ASN A 397 -19.96 13.47 12.24
N THR A 398 -19.16 12.42 11.95
CA THR A 398 -17.76 12.58 11.50
C THR A 398 -17.54 12.31 10.02
N LEU A 399 -18.37 11.47 9.38
CA LEU A 399 -18.28 11.20 7.94
C LEU A 399 -18.59 12.46 7.13
N GLU A 400 -17.67 12.82 6.25
CA GLU A 400 -17.77 13.95 5.31
C GLU A 400 -18.15 13.48 3.90
N SER A 401 -17.75 12.27 3.49
CA SER A 401 -18.23 11.67 2.24
C SER A 401 -18.56 10.19 2.38
N ALA A 402 -19.65 9.79 1.73
CA ALA A 402 -20.08 8.40 1.62
C ALA A 402 -20.45 8.10 0.17
N PHE A 403 -19.60 7.32 -0.49
CA PHE A 403 -19.79 6.84 -1.86
C PHE A 403 -20.13 5.35 -1.79
N LEU A 404 -21.42 5.05 -1.89
CA LEU A 404 -21.98 3.73 -1.76
C LEU A 404 -22.59 3.37 -3.11
N HIS A 405 -21.89 2.58 -3.91
CA HIS A 405 -22.49 2.07 -5.13
C HIS A 405 -22.54 0.55 -5.13
N GLU A 406 -23.29 0.01 -6.07
CA GLU A 406 -23.39 -1.44 -6.28
C GLU A 406 -22.86 -1.77 -7.66
N ALA A 407 -21.90 -2.70 -7.71
CA ALA A 407 -21.37 -3.28 -8.93
C ALA A 407 -21.94 -4.70 -9.13
N PRO A 408 -23.11 -4.85 -9.82
CA PRO A 408 -23.81 -6.14 -9.91
C PRO A 408 -23.05 -7.22 -10.70
N SER A 409 -21.94 -6.91 -11.39
CA SER A 409 -21.04 -7.94 -11.96
C SER A 409 -20.51 -8.90 -10.90
N TYR A 410 -20.31 -8.38 -9.69
CA TYR A 410 -19.47 -9.01 -8.68
C TYR A 410 -20.22 -9.26 -7.38
N TYR A 411 -21.09 -8.34 -6.95
CA TYR A 411 -21.79 -8.43 -5.68
C TYR A 411 -23.20 -7.84 -5.76
N GLU A 412 -24.19 -8.61 -5.30
CA GLU A 412 -25.55 -8.12 -5.11
C GLU A 412 -25.76 -7.74 -3.64
N SER A 413 -26.04 -6.46 -3.40
CA SER A 413 -26.19 -5.95 -2.04
C SER A 413 -27.51 -6.43 -1.40
N PRO A 414 -27.50 -6.96 -0.18
CA PRO A 414 -28.75 -7.24 0.53
C PRO A 414 -29.35 -6.02 1.25
N VAL A 415 -28.76 -4.83 1.10
CA VAL A 415 -29.08 -3.63 1.88
C VAL A 415 -30.18 -2.83 1.19
N SER A 416 -31.19 -2.42 1.97
CA SER A 416 -32.26 -1.53 1.50
C SER A 416 -31.87 -0.04 1.65
N ILE A 417 -32.51 0.83 0.86
CA ILE A 417 -32.35 2.28 1.00
C ILE A 417 -32.69 2.79 2.40
N ASP A 418 -33.69 2.19 3.07
CA ASP A 418 -34.05 2.53 4.44
C ASP A 418 -32.92 2.29 5.43
N SER A 419 -32.11 1.27 5.19
CA SER A 419 -30.95 0.96 6.04
C SER A 419 -29.84 2.00 5.85
N ILE A 420 -29.59 2.42 4.61
CA ILE A 420 -28.65 3.50 4.29
C ILE A 420 -29.15 4.82 4.91
N TYR A 421 -30.44 5.14 4.72
CA TYR A 421 -31.04 6.34 5.28
C TYR A 421 -30.92 6.42 6.81
N ARG A 422 -31.29 5.34 7.53
CA ARG A 422 -31.26 5.34 9.00
C ARG A 422 -29.85 5.36 9.57
N ASN A 423 -28.95 4.54 9.02
CA ASN A 423 -27.66 4.29 9.66
C ASN A 423 -26.54 5.17 9.12
N VAL A 424 -26.65 5.69 7.89
CA VAL A 424 -25.66 6.58 7.26
C VAL A 424 -26.19 8.00 7.23
N LEU A 425 -27.28 8.26 6.49
CA LEU A 425 -27.74 9.63 6.23
C LEU A 425 -28.18 10.36 7.49
N ARG A 426 -29.05 9.74 8.32
CA ARG A 426 -29.52 10.36 9.57
C ARG A 426 -28.41 10.48 10.60
N ARG A 427 -27.51 9.50 10.65
CA ARG A 427 -26.43 9.44 11.65
C ARG A 427 -25.35 10.50 11.43
N HIS A 428 -25.09 10.85 10.17
CA HIS A 428 -24.05 11.80 9.79
C HIS A 428 -24.59 13.06 9.10
N HIS A 429 -25.86 13.39 9.35
CA HIS A 429 -26.57 14.46 8.64
C HIS A 429 -25.91 15.84 8.75
N SER A 430 -25.21 16.13 9.86
CA SER A 430 -24.61 17.46 10.05
C SER A 430 -23.19 17.58 9.48
N SER A 431 -22.54 16.47 9.13
CA SER A 431 -21.15 16.44 8.65
C SER A 431 -21.01 16.06 7.18
N LEU A 432 -21.96 15.28 6.64
CA LEU A 432 -21.90 14.80 5.25
C LEU A 432 -21.95 15.98 4.26
N LYS A 433 -20.93 16.03 3.41
CA LYS A 433 -20.73 17.01 2.33
C LYS A 433 -20.93 16.42 0.95
N ARG A 434 -20.54 15.15 0.75
CA ARG A 434 -20.67 14.47 -0.55
C ARG A 434 -21.33 13.11 -0.38
N ILE A 435 -22.39 12.88 -1.13
CA ILE A 435 -23.13 11.62 -1.09
C ILE A 435 -23.29 11.12 -2.51
N LEU A 436 -22.94 9.86 -2.71
CA LEU A 436 -23.18 9.17 -3.96
C LEU A 436 -23.76 7.81 -3.62
N VAL A 437 -25.01 7.58 -4.03
CA VAL A 437 -25.73 6.34 -3.82
C VAL A 437 -26.38 5.93 -5.13
N TYR A 438 -25.84 4.91 -5.79
CA TYR A 438 -26.40 4.41 -7.04
C TYR A 438 -26.18 2.90 -7.20
N VAL A 439 -27.08 2.26 -7.94
CA VAL A 439 -26.91 0.88 -8.41
C VAL A 439 -26.42 0.96 -9.85
N ALA A 440 -25.23 0.44 -10.16
CA ALA A 440 -24.75 0.41 -11.53
C ALA A 440 -25.64 -0.53 -12.35
N GLY A 441 -26.19 -0.07 -13.47
CA GLY A 441 -27.08 -0.89 -14.28
C GLY A 441 -26.35 -1.61 -15.40
N TYR A 442 -26.68 -2.89 -15.61
CA TYR A 442 -26.54 -3.51 -16.93
C TYR A 442 -27.69 -3.05 -17.81
N LEU A 443 -27.42 -2.95 -19.11
CA LEU A 443 -28.38 -2.52 -20.13
C LEU A 443 -29.55 -3.52 -20.33
N GLU A 444 -29.68 -4.56 -19.50
CA GLU A 444 -30.65 -5.66 -19.68
C GLU A 444 -31.58 -5.83 -18.44
N ASP A 445 -32.77 -5.25 -18.61
CA ASP A 445 -34.12 -5.71 -18.25
C ASP A 445 -34.64 -5.79 -16.80
N ASP A 446 -33.83 -5.83 -15.72
CA ASP A 446 -34.43 -5.86 -14.37
C ASP A 446 -34.58 -4.46 -13.74
N SER A 447 -35.58 -3.72 -14.24
CA SER A 447 -35.93 -2.37 -13.76
C SER A 447 -36.22 -2.30 -12.26
N SER A 448 -36.52 -3.43 -11.62
CA SER A 448 -36.79 -3.52 -10.19
C SER A 448 -35.51 -3.38 -9.35
N HIS A 449 -34.40 -3.99 -9.78
CA HIS A 449 -33.11 -3.94 -9.09
C HIS A 449 -32.50 -2.54 -9.11
N LEU A 450 -32.63 -1.82 -10.24
CA LEU A 450 -32.17 -0.43 -10.38
C LEU A 450 -32.91 0.54 -9.44
N ARG A 451 -34.12 0.19 -8.97
CA ARG A 451 -34.93 1.02 -8.08
C ARG A 451 -34.67 0.79 -6.60
N LYS A 452 -33.88 -0.24 -6.25
CA LYS A 452 -33.63 -0.67 -4.86
C LYS A 452 -33.11 0.46 -3.96
N TRP A 453 -32.28 1.34 -4.50
CA TRP A 453 -31.74 2.50 -3.79
C TRP A 453 -32.32 3.85 -4.21
N ASN A 454 -33.55 3.85 -4.74
CA ASN A 454 -34.22 5.10 -5.08
C ASN A 454 -34.61 5.89 -3.82
N PHE A 455 -34.31 7.18 -3.87
CA PHE A 455 -34.60 8.12 -2.80
C PHE A 455 -36.08 8.50 -2.87
N ASN A 456 -36.81 8.16 -1.81
CA ASN A 456 -38.21 8.55 -1.65
C ASN A 456 -38.33 10.00 -1.13
N ARG A 457 -39.54 10.56 -1.22
CA ARG A 457 -39.85 11.92 -0.75
C ARG A 457 -39.48 12.20 0.70
N VAL A 458 -39.56 11.19 1.58
CA VAL A 458 -39.20 11.34 3.00
C VAL A 458 -37.71 11.61 3.14
N ILE A 459 -36.88 10.85 2.42
CA ILE A 459 -35.44 11.03 2.40
C ILE A 459 -35.09 12.39 1.78
N LEU A 460 -35.67 12.73 0.62
CA LEU A 460 -35.44 14.01 -0.04
C LEU A 460 -35.80 15.21 0.86
N SER A 461 -36.98 15.16 1.50
CA SER A 461 -37.40 16.19 2.45
C SER A 461 -36.48 16.26 3.68
N PHE A 462 -35.94 15.14 4.14
CA PHE A 462 -34.97 15.13 5.23
C PHE A 462 -33.68 15.82 4.80
N MET A 463 -33.12 15.43 3.65
CA MET A 463 -31.85 15.97 3.15
C MET A 463 -31.93 17.49 2.96
N SER A 464 -32.99 17.98 2.32
CA SER A 464 -33.20 19.41 2.09
C SER A 464 -33.29 20.24 3.37
N ARG A 465 -33.81 19.67 4.47
CA ARG A 465 -34.07 20.41 5.72
C ARG A 465 -33.03 20.20 6.82
N LYS A 466 -32.33 19.07 6.79
CA LYS A 466 -31.50 18.58 7.90
C LYS A 466 -30.06 18.33 7.53
N MET A 467 -29.64 18.51 6.28
CA MET A 467 -28.25 18.31 5.87
C MET A 467 -27.60 19.64 5.43
N PRO A 468 -27.17 20.49 6.38
CA PRO A 468 -26.71 21.85 6.08
C PRO A 468 -25.36 21.92 5.36
N GLN A 469 -24.54 20.87 5.45
CA GLN A 469 -23.20 20.81 4.87
C GLN A 469 -23.16 20.11 3.50
N LEU A 470 -24.31 19.61 2.99
CA LEU A 470 -24.35 18.84 1.75
C LEU A 470 -24.04 19.73 0.53
N LEU A 471 -22.99 19.38 -0.20
CA LEU A 471 -22.48 20.09 -1.38
C LEU A 471 -22.67 19.29 -2.67
N GLU A 472 -22.47 17.98 -2.60
CA GLU A 472 -22.52 17.09 -3.76
C GLU A 472 -23.47 15.92 -3.48
N LEU A 473 -24.36 15.65 -4.44
CA LEU A 473 -25.37 14.60 -4.33
C LEU A 473 -25.54 13.87 -5.66
N SER A 474 -25.30 12.56 -5.65
CA SER A 474 -25.67 11.64 -6.71
C SER A 474 -26.61 10.58 -6.14
N MET A 475 -27.79 10.46 -6.73
CA MET A 475 -28.86 9.57 -6.26
C MET A 475 -29.76 9.11 -7.39
N GLY A 476 -30.33 7.91 -7.25
CA GLY A 476 -31.49 7.48 -8.04
C GLY A 476 -32.79 8.03 -7.45
N ILE A 477 -33.71 8.50 -8.29
CA ILE A 477 -35.03 8.99 -7.88
C ILE A 477 -36.06 8.42 -8.86
N ASP A 478 -37.19 7.94 -8.35
CA ASP A 478 -38.32 7.59 -9.22
C ASP A 478 -38.98 8.87 -9.77
N ARG A 479 -39.43 8.84 -11.02
CA ARG A 479 -40.10 9.97 -11.66
C ARG A 479 -41.34 10.42 -10.86
N SER A 480 -42.03 9.46 -10.24
CA SER A 480 -43.19 9.69 -9.39
C SER A 480 -42.87 10.56 -8.17
N ASP A 481 -41.62 10.53 -7.68
CA ASP A 481 -41.16 11.27 -6.51
C ASP A 481 -40.55 12.65 -6.85
N TYR A 482 -40.20 12.89 -8.12
CA TYR A 482 -39.60 14.14 -8.59
C TYR A 482 -40.63 15.25 -8.91
N VAL A 483 -41.79 14.89 -9.47
CA VAL A 483 -42.78 15.88 -9.94
C VAL A 483 -43.81 16.18 -8.84
N SER A 484 -43.76 17.38 -8.27
CA SER A 484 -44.86 18.05 -7.54
C SER A 484 -44.71 19.54 -7.65
#